data_AF-A0A5E6V099-F1
#
_entry.id   AF-A0A5E6V099-F1
#
_cell.length_a   1.000
_cell.length_b   1.000
_cell.length_c   1.000
_cell.angle_alpha   90.00
_cell.angle_beta   90.00
_cell.angle_gamma   90.00
#
_symmetry.space_group_name_H-M   'P 1'
#
loop_
_entity.id
_entity.type
_entity.pdbx_description
1 polymer ?
#
loop_
_entity_poly.entity_id
_entity_poly.type
_entity_poly.pdbx_seq_one_letter_code
_entity_poly.pdbx_strand_id
1 'polypeptide(L)'
;MARGGITKALVQIARTAILARGEHPSIDAVRIEMGNTGSKTTIHRYLKELDDGAQPVEASAEPIDDELTALVSRLAQRLKEQAQEPIEQARELFEEQREALESELKQTRQALEKLEQEHDIQGAALERESEALNNTRSMLQTEQTRNAGLNQALADFELRLQDKDEQIRSLEEKHLHARDALEHYRNASKEQREQEQSRHEAQVQQIQAELRQAQQSALVRQDEITQLHRDNERLLTENRGTQRELSLLQDQLKQSNQRQDQLLEQATRVDSERTLLQERLRVATLESQTLKQSVEEQTLLNQSLEKELNKARTSLEESQRLAATVAAAPDSAKPKDA
;
A
#
# COMPACT_ATOMS: atom_id res chain seq x y z
N MET A 1 -26.61 114.15 127.93
CA MET A 1 -28.06 114.28 127.68
C MET A 1 -28.51 115.68 128.08
N ALA A 2 -28.80 116.53 127.10
CA ALA A 2 -29.70 117.66 127.21
C ALA A 2 -30.16 117.89 125.77
N ARG A 3 -31.39 117.47 125.50
CA ARG A 3 -31.94 117.22 124.17
C ARG A 3 -32.15 118.55 123.46
N GLY A 4 -31.41 118.77 122.36
CA GLY A 4 -31.61 119.90 121.47
C GLY A 4 -33.04 119.87 120.92
N GLY A 5 -33.76 120.97 121.09
CA GLY A 5 -35.12 121.14 120.61
C GLY A 5 -35.19 120.98 119.08
N ILE A 6 -36.27 120.38 118.61
CA ILE A 6 -36.48 120.11 117.18
C ILE A 6 -36.86 121.39 116.44
N THR A 7 -36.23 121.58 115.29
CA THR A 7 -36.42 122.73 114.40
C THR A 7 -37.32 122.37 113.21
N LYS A 8 -38.11 123.34 112.74
CA LYS A 8 -39.08 123.18 111.64
C LYS A 8 -38.44 122.67 110.34
N ALA A 9 -37.20 123.09 110.05
CA ALA A 9 -36.46 122.68 108.86
C ALA A 9 -36.16 121.16 108.81
N LEU A 10 -35.83 120.56 109.96
CA LEU A 10 -35.59 119.11 110.02
C LEU A 10 -36.86 118.31 109.74
N VAL A 11 -38.00 118.77 110.25
CA VAL A 11 -39.32 118.16 109.99
C VAL A 11 -39.68 118.27 108.50
N GLN A 12 -39.32 119.38 107.83
CA GLN A 12 -39.57 119.60 106.41
C GLN A 12 -38.70 118.68 105.52
N ILE A 13 -37.43 118.50 105.85
CA ILE A 13 -36.51 117.59 105.12
C ILE A 13 -36.98 116.13 105.24
N ALA A 14 -37.38 115.71 106.44
CA ALA A 14 -37.91 114.37 106.66
C ALA A 14 -39.21 114.14 105.86
N ARG A 15 -40.10 115.15 105.82
CA ARG A 15 -41.34 115.10 105.01
C ARG A 15 -41.05 114.97 103.52
N THR A 16 -40.11 115.74 102.96
CA THR A 16 -39.80 115.68 101.51
C THR A 16 -39.11 114.37 101.14
N ALA A 17 -38.27 113.81 102.01
CA ALA A 17 -37.66 112.50 101.78
C ALA A 17 -38.67 111.34 101.77
N ILE A 18 -39.74 111.43 102.58
CA ILE A 18 -40.84 110.44 102.58
C ILE A 18 -41.70 110.60 101.31
N LEU A 19 -42.04 111.83 100.93
CA LEU A 19 -42.81 112.11 99.71
C LEU A 19 -42.05 111.69 98.43
N ALA A 20 -40.73 111.89 98.37
CA ALA A 20 -39.91 111.45 97.24
C ALA A 20 -39.87 109.91 97.09
N ARG A 21 -40.15 109.17 98.17
CA ARG A 21 -40.32 107.71 98.15
C ARG A 21 -41.76 107.27 97.83
N GLY A 22 -42.69 108.21 97.63
CA GLY A 22 -44.08 107.92 97.27
C GLY A 22 -44.98 107.51 98.44
N GLU A 23 -44.54 107.66 99.69
CA GLU A 23 -45.32 107.31 100.89
C GLU A 23 -45.97 108.53 101.55
N HIS A 24 -47.07 108.33 102.30
CA HIS A 24 -47.79 109.42 102.97
C HIS A 24 -47.11 109.84 104.29
N PRO A 25 -46.74 111.13 104.45
CA PRO A 25 -46.00 111.60 105.63
C PRO A 25 -46.92 111.72 106.86
N SER A 26 -47.07 110.63 107.62
CA SER A 26 -47.73 110.63 108.94
C SER A 26 -46.75 111.06 110.05
N ILE A 27 -47.28 111.50 111.21
CA ILE A 27 -46.47 111.98 112.35
C ILE A 27 -45.44 110.92 112.78
N ASP A 28 -45.84 109.65 112.78
CA ASP A 28 -44.96 108.54 113.15
C ASP A 28 -43.91 108.25 112.08
N ALA A 29 -44.27 108.32 110.80
CA ALA A 29 -43.31 108.16 109.69
C ALA A 29 -42.22 109.24 109.72
N VAL A 30 -42.62 110.51 109.90
CA VAL A 30 -41.68 111.64 110.00
C VAL A 30 -40.79 111.52 111.24
N ARG A 31 -41.34 111.03 112.36
CA ARG A 31 -40.58 110.81 113.59
C ARG A 31 -39.56 109.67 113.45
N ILE A 32 -39.92 108.58 112.77
CA ILE A 32 -39.01 107.46 112.50
C ILE A 32 -37.86 107.95 111.59
N GLU A 33 -38.18 108.70 110.55
CA GLU A 33 -37.18 109.24 109.61
C GLU A 33 -36.20 110.20 110.29
N MET A 34 -36.66 110.92 111.32
CA MET A 34 -35.83 111.79 112.16
C MET A 34 -35.12 111.04 113.32
N GLY A 35 -35.08 109.70 113.29
CA GLY A 35 -34.38 108.89 114.28
C GLY A 35 -35.09 108.78 115.63
N ASN A 36 -36.44 108.74 115.62
CA ASN A 36 -37.31 108.66 116.81
C ASN A 36 -37.20 109.82 117.80
N THR A 37 -36.62 110.93 117.36
CA THR A 37 -36.44 112.13 118.18
C THR A 37 -37.64 113.07 118.04
N GLY A 38 -38.10 113.61 119.17
CA GLY A 38 -39.19 114.59 119.22
C GLY A 38 -40.48 114.14 119.85
N SER A 39 -41.16 115.06 120.52
CA SER A 39 -42.52 114.85 120.99
C SER A 39 -43.49 114.88 119.80
N LYS A 40 -44.36 113.87 119.72
CA LYS A 40 -45.45 113.77 118.71
C LYS A 40 -46.21 115.09 118.56
N THR A 41 -46.46 115.80 119.66
CA THR A 41 -47.16 117.09 119.67
C THR A 41 -46.39 118.20 118.95
N THR A 42 -45.06 118.25 119.06
CA THR A 42 -44.23 119.27 118.40
C THR A 42 -44.05 118.97 116.91
N ILE A 43 -43.92 117.69 116.54
CA ILE A 43 -43.85 117.26 115.14
C ILE A 43 -45.20 117.51 114.44
N HIS A 44 -46.31 117.19 115.10
CA HIS A 44 -47.65 117.50 114.58
C HIS A 44 -47.88 119.00 114.45
N ARG A 45 -47.41 119.82 115.40
CA ARG A 45 -47.47 121.28 115.29
C ARG A 45 -46.72 121.79 114.06
N TYR A 46 -45.47 121.35 113.85
CA TYR A 46 -44.70 121.79 112.68
C TYR A 46 -45.19 121.19 111.36
N LEU A 47 -45.70 119.96 111.34
CA LEU A 47 -46.37 119.39 110.15
C LEU A 47 -47.62 120.19 109.80
N LYS A 48 -48.45 120.51 110.80
CA LYS A 48 -49.63 121.35 110.60
C LYS A 48 -49.26 122.77 110.18
N GLU A 49 -48.21 123.37 110.73
CA GLU A 49 -47.70 124.68 110.26
C GLU A 49 -47.02 124.63 108.87
N LEU A 50 -46.67 123.44 108.35
CA LEU A 50 -46.17 123.24 106.99
C LEU A 50 -47.31 122.92 106.01
N ASP A 51 -48.38 122.29 106.48
CA ASP A 51 -49.60 122.04 105.71
C ASP A 51 -50.49 123.30 105.64
N ASP A 52 -50.66 124.04 106.74
CA ASP A 52 -51.39 125.32 106.82
C ASP A 52 -50.60 126.48 106.14
N GLY A 53 -49.33 126.27 105.80
CA GLY A 53 -48.49 127.19 105.01
C GLY A 53 -48.50 126.90 103.51
N ALA A 54 -49.25 125.90 103.06
CA ALA A 54 -49.36 125.50 101.66
C ALA A 54 -50.82 125.34 101.25
N GLN A 55 -51.60 126.42 101.37
CA GLN A 55 -52.78 126.82 100.58
C GLN A 55 -53.37 128.11 101.21
N PRO A 56 -54.20 128.92 100.51
CA PRO A 56 -54.39 129.12 99.06
C PRO A 56 -54.56 130.61 98.69
N VAL A 57 -54.20 131.04 97.48
CA VAL A 57 -54.90 132.19 96.86
C VAL A 57 -54.93 132.02 95.33
N GLU A 58 -56.13 131.81 94.84
CA GLU A 58 -56.59 131.96 93.46
C GLU A 58 -56.29 133.36 92.90
N ALA A 59 -56.12 133.50 91.58
CA ALA A 59 -56.77 134.60 90.87
C ALA A 59 -56.74 134.39 89.35
N SER A 60 -57.94 134.24 88.81
CA SER A 60 -58.34 134.54 87.44
C SER A 60 -57.66 135.77 86.82
N ALA A 61 -57.12 135.63 85.59
CA ALA A 61 -57.41 136.51 84.45
C ALA A 61 -56.56 136.12 83.23
N GLU A 62 -57.23 136.10 82.07
CA GLU A 62 -56.73 136.17 80.68
C GLU A 62 -56.60 134.86 79.85
N PRO A 63 -57.23 134.79 78.66
CA PRO A 63 -57.35 133.60 77.80
C PRO A 63 -56.09 133.28 76.96
N ILE A 64 -54.92 133.82 77.31
CA ILE A 64 -53.73 133.81 76.46
C ILE A 64 -52.84 132.57 76.71
N ASP A 65 -52.82 132.03 77.93
CA ASP A 65 -51.94 130.92 78.32
C ASP A 65 -52.47 129.55 77.81
N ASP A 66 -53.80 129.40 77.77
CA ASP A 66 -54.46 128.26 77.11
C ASP A 66 -54.31 128.31 75.59
N GLU A 67 -54.33 129.50 74.97
CA GLU A 67 -54.06 129.65 73.53
C GLU A 67 -52.60 129.38 73.17
N LEU A 68 -51.64 129.81 74.00
CA LEU A 68 -50.21 129.53 73.82
C LEU A 68 -49.89 128.05 74.03
N THR A 69 -50.45 127.40 75.05
CA THR A 69 -50.29 125.95 75.23
C THR A 69 -51.01 125.14 74.16
N ALA A 70 -52.17 125.61 73.64
CA ALA A 70 -52.82 125.03 72.47
C ALA A 70 -52.00 125.23 71.18
N LEU A 71 -51.33 126.37 71.00
CA LEU A 71 -50.43 126.63 69.87
C LEU A 71 -49.15 125.81 69.96
N VAL A 72 -48.52 125.72 71.14
CA VAL A 72 -47.32 124.91 71.36
C VAL A 72 -47.64 123.41 71.22
N SER A 73 -48.80 122.94 71.69
CA SER A 73 -49.24 121.56 71.46
C SER A 73 -49.55 121.28 69.99
N ARG A 74 -50.22 122.20 69.27
CA ARG A 74 -50.38 122.11 67.81
C ARG A 74 -49.04 122.15 67.06
N LEU A 75 -48.09 122.96 67.51
CA LEU A 75 -46.76 123.06 66.89
C LEU A 75 -45.91 121.82 67.19
N ALA A 76 -46.01 121.26 68.40
CA ALA A 76 -45.41 119.98 68.76
C ALA A 76 -46.06 118.81 68.01
N GLN A 77 -47.37 118.85 67.78
CA GLN A 77 -48.08 117.87 66.96
C GLN A 77 -47.68 117.99 65.49
N ARG A 78 -47.61 119.20 64.94
CA ARG A 78 -47.11 119.45 63.58
C ARG A 78 -45.63 119.07 63.40
N LEU A 79 -44.79 119.30 64.42
CA LEU A 79 -43.39 118.82 64.44
C LEU A 79 -43.30 117.30 64.50
N LYS A 80 -44.20 116.64 65.25
CA LYS A 80 -44.29 115.17 65.28
C LYS A 80 -44.74 114.63 63.93
N GLU A 81 -45.78 115.21 63.32
CA GLU A 81 -46.25 114.84 61.98
C GLU A 81 -45.17 115.07 60.92
N GLN A 82 -44.48 116.23 60.95
CA GLN A 82 -43.34 116.52 60.06
C GLN A 82 -42.11 115.63 60.30
N ALA A 83 -41.92 115.13 61.52
CA ALA A 83 -40.87 114.15 61.83
C ALA A 83 -41.30 112.71 61.49
N GLN A 84 -42.60 112.42 61.49
CA GLN A 84 -43.19 111.12 61.14
C GLN A 84 -43.24 110.92 59.63
N GLU A 85 -43.59 111.96 58.85
CA GLU A 85 -43.66 111.91 57.39
C GLU A 85 -42.39 111.35 56.71
N PRO A 86 -41.15 111.80 57.02
CA PRO A 86 -39.93 111.21 56.45
C PRO A 86 -39.64 109.80 56.98
N ILE A 87 -40.12 109.46 58.19
CA ILE A 87 -40.00 108.10 58.75
C ILE A 87 -40.94 107.15 58.02
N GLU A 88 -42.16 107.58 57.72
CA GLU A 88 -43.15 106.82 56.97
C GLU A 88 -42.69 106.63 55.52
N GLN A 89 -42.21 107.68 54.85
CA GLN A 89 -41.60 107.57 53.52
C GLN A 89 -40.39 106.63 53.50
N ALA A 90 -39.50 106.71 54.50
CA ALA A 90 -38.36 105.80 54.60
C ALA A 90 -38.79 104.35 54.88
N ARG A 91 -39.89 104.13 55.60
CA ARG A 91 -40.48 102.80 55.83
C ARG A 91 -41.10 102.24 54.57
N GLU A 92 -41.86 103.03 53.83
CA GLU A 92 -42.45 102.63 52.54
C GLU A 92 -41.36 102.25 51.54
N LEU A 93 -40.33 103.10 51.37
CA LEU A 93 -39.18 102.80 50.51
C LEU A 93 -38.43 101.54 50.96
N PHE A 94 -38.30 101.31 52.27
CA PHE A 94 -37.67 100.11 52.80
C PHE A 94 -38.53 98.86 52.58
N GLU A 95 -39.86 98.97 52.74
CA GLU A 95 -40.80 97.88 52.46
C GLU A 95 -40.79 97.52 50.98
N GLU A 96 -40.81 98.50 50.08
CA GLU A 96 -40.66 98.28 48.63
C GLU A 96 -39.34 97.59 48.30
N GLN A 97 -38.22 98.03 48.87
CA GLN A 97 -36.92 97.38 48.69
C GLN A 97 -36.90 95.96 49.26
N ARG A 98 -37.54 95.72 50.41
CA ARG A 98 -37.63 94.40 51.02
C ARG A 98 -38.46 93.46 50.14
N GLU A 99 -39.59 93.92 49.64
CA GLU A 99 -40.45 93.14 48.73
C GLU A 99 -39.74 92.84 47.41
N ALA A 100 -39.03 93.82 46.84
CA ALA A 100 -38.21 93.61 45.65
C ALA A 100 -37.14 92.53 45.89
N LEU A 101 -36.36 92.64 46.97
CA LEU A 101 -35.34 91.65 47.33
C LEU A 101 -35.94 90.27 47.63
N GLU A 102 -37.08 90.20 48.33
CA GLU A 102 -37.79 88.94 48.58
C GLU A 102 -38.28 88.30 47.28
N SER A 103 -38.73 89.11 46.31
CA SER A 103 -39.15 88.63 45.00
C SER A 103 -37.97 88.08 44.19
N GLU A 104 -36.83 88.77 44.18
CA GLU A 104 -35.59 88.32 43.55
C GLU A 104 -35.06 87.04 44.22
N LEU A 105 -35.09 86.96 45.55
CA LEU A 105 -34.73 85.76 46.29
C LEU A 105 -35.63 84.56 45.95
N LYS A 106 -36.93 84.78 45.78
CA LYS A 106 -37.86 83.72 45.36
C LYS A 106 -37.58 83.27 43.92
N GLN A 107 -37.35 84.20 43.01
CA GLN A 107 -37.04 83.89 41.60
C GLN A 107 -35.72 83.13 41.46
N THR A 108 -34.66 83.58 42.15
CA THR A 108 -33.36 82.91 42.12
C THR A 108 -33.40 81.52 42.75
N ARG A 109 -34.14 81.32 43.85
CA ARG A 109 -34.38 79.98 44.42
C ARG A 109 -35.11 79.05 43.45
N GLN A 110 -36.17 79.54 42.80
CA GLN A 110 -36.88 78.75 41.78
C GLN A 110 -35.99 78.41 40.58
N ALA A 111 -35.11 79.32 40.17
CA ALA A 111 -34.14 79.06 39.10
C ALA A 111 -33.11 78.01 39.52
N LEU A 112 -32.61 78.07 40.77
CA LEU A 112 -31.71 77.06 41.34
C LEU A 112 -32.37 75.68 41.41
N GLU A 113 -33.60 75.58 41.93
CA GLU A 113 -34.34 74.31 41.99
C GLU A 113 -34.54 73.69 40.60
N LYS A 114 -34.86 74.51 39.58
CA LYS A 114 -34.97 74.03 38.20
C LYS A 114 -33.63 73.53 37.65
N LEU A 115 -32.55 74.27 37.91
CA LEU A 115 -31.21 73.90 37.45
C LEU A 115 -30.72 72.61 38.14
N GLU A 116 -31.01 72.45 39.43
CA GLU A 116 -30.73 71.21 40.18
C GLU A 116 -31.51 70.03 39.59
N GLN A 117 -32.82 70.20 39.30
CA GLN A 117 -33.62 69.16 38.65
C GLN A 117 -33.10 68.80 37.26
N GLU A 118 -32.74 69.80 36.43
CA GLU A 118 -32.15 69.56 35.12
C GLU A 118 -30.80 68.84 35.23
N HIS A 119 -29.98 69.19 36.22
CA HIS A 119 -28.71 68.54 36.47
C HIS A 119 -28.90 67.08 36.88
N ASP A 120 -29.86 66.79 37.77
CA ASP A 120 -30.19 65.43 38.21
C ASP A 120 -30.68 64.57 37.03
N ILE A 121 -31.54 65.13 36.17
CA ILE A 121 -32.05 64.45 34.98
C ILE A 121 -30.90 64.14 34.01
N GLN A 122 -30.00 65.10 33.77
CA GLN A 122 -28.84 64.92 32.91
C GLN A 122 -27.85 63.90 33.51
N GLY A 123 -27.64 63.92 34.82
CA GLY A 123 -26.83 62.95 35.54
C GLY A 123 -27.36 61.53 35.35
N ALA A 124 -28.66 61.33 35.60
CA ALA A 124 -29.31 60.04 35.39
C ALA A 124 -29.29 59.58 33.92
N ALA A 125 -29.41 60.50 32.96
CA ALA A 125 -29.30 60.17 31.53
C ALA A 125 -27.87 59.74 31.16
N LEU A 126 -26.85 60.42 31.67
CA LEU A 126 -25.45 60.12 31.42
C LEU A 126 -25.03 58.79 32.06
N GLU A 127 -25.53 58.50 33.26
CA GLU A 127 -25.35 57.20 33.91
C GLU A 127 -25.94 56.06 33.05
N ARG A 128 -27.18 56.20 32.56
CA ARG A 128 -27.80 55.19 31.68
C ARG A 128 -27.03 54.97 30.38
N GLU A 129 -26.58 56.05 29.74
CA GLU A 129 -25.73 55.94 28.53
C GLU A 129 -24.40 55.27 28.84
N SER A 130 -23.79 55.56 29.99
CA SER A 130 -22.54 54.91 30.40
C SER A 130 -22.73 53.41 30.66
N GLU A 131 -23.85 53.01 31.25
CA GLU A 131 -24.21 51.60 31.44
C GLU A 131 -24.46 50.90 30.10
N ALA A 132 -25.20 51.54 29.19
CA ALA A 132 -25.44 51.03 27.85
C ALA A 132 -24.14 50.86 27.05
N LEU A 133 -23.22 51.82 27.13
CA LEU A 133 -21.88 51.75 26.52
C LEU A 133 -21.04 50.63 27.13
N ASN A 134 -21.07 50.44 28.44
CA ASN A 134 -20.33 49.35 29.09
C ASN A 134 -20.91 47.97 28.70
N ASN A 135 -22.23 47.85 28.61
CA ASN A 135 -22.90 46.63 28.16
C ASN A 135 -22.56 46.29 26.71
N THR A 136 -22.62 47.28 25.80
CA THR A 136 -22.27 47.07 24.38
C THR A 136 -20.79 46.74 24.20
N ARG A 137 -19.88 47.35 24.97
CA ARG A 137 -18.46 46.98 24.99
C ARG A 137 -18.24 45.54 25.46
N SER A 138 -18.93 45.12 26.52
CA SER A 138 -18.86 43.74 27.02
C SER A 138 -19.39 42.73 25.99
N MET A 139 -20.52 43.04 25.34
CA MET A 139 -21.07 42.21 24.26
C MET A 139 -20.11 42.14 23.06
N LEU A 140 -19.54 43.27 22.64
CA LEU A 140 -18.57 43.32 21.56
C LEU A 140 -17.33 42.48 21.88
N GLN A 141 -16.80 42.57 23.09
CA GLN A 141 -15.66 41.75 23.53
C GLN A 141 -16.00 40.25 23.49
N THR A 142 -17.21 39.88 23.92
CA THR A 142 -17.68 38.49 23.88
C THR A 142 -17.81 37.97 22.45
N GLU A 143 -18.35 38.79 21.54
CA GLU A 143 -18.45 38.41 20.13
C GLU A 143 -17.08 38.37 19.45
N GLN A 144 -16.13 39.24 19.82
CA GLN A 144 -14.75 39.20 19.33
C GLN A 144 -14.04 37.92 19.74
N THR A 145 -14.15 37.49 21.01
CA THR A 145 -13.56 36.23 21.47
C THR A 145 -14.22 35.04 20.81
N ARG A 146 -15.54 35.06 20.64
CA ARG A 146 -16.27 34.04 19.89
C ARG A 146 -15.81 33.96 18.44
N ASN A 147 -15.66 35.10 17.75
CA ASN A 147 -15.22 35.14 16.36
C ASN A 147 -13.77 34.62 16.22
N ALA A 148 -12.88 35.00 17.13
CA ALA A 148 -11.52 34.47 17.19
C ALA A 148 -11.52 32.93 17.37
N GLY A 149 -12.37 32.41 18.27
CA GLY A 149 -12.52 30.97 18.47
C GLY A 149 -13.06 30.23 17.24
N LEU A 150 -14.03 30.84 16.52
CA LEU A 150 -14.55 30.29 15.26
C LEU A 150 -13.49 30.27 14.16
N ASN A 151 -12.71 31.36 14.00
CA ASN A 151 -11.63 31.42 13.01
C ASN A 151 -10.53 30.39 13.31
N GLN A 152 -10.19 30.20 14.58
CA GLN A 152 -9.25 29.15 14.98
C GLN A 152 -9.80 27.75 14.65
N ALA A 153 -11.07 27.47 14.97
CA ALA A 153 -11.69 26.20 14.63
C ALA A 153 -11.73 25.95 13.11
N LEU A 154 -11.99 26.98 12.30
CA LEU A 154 -11.93 26.90 10.85
C LEU A 154 -10.51 26.55 10.37
N ALA A 155 -9.48 27.23 10.88
CA ALA A 155 -8.09 26.91 10.54
C ALA A 155 -7.70 25.48 10.94
N ASP A 156 -8.13 25.00 12.12
CA ASP A 156 -7.90 23.63 12.56
C ASP A 156 -8.60 22.60 11.66
N PHE A 157 -9.81 22.90 11.19
CA PHE A 157 -10.53 22.04 10.23
C PHE A 157 -9.90 22.05 8.85
N GLU A 158 -9.42 23.20 8.37
CA GLU A 158 -8.68 23.31 7.11
C GLU A 158 -7.40 22.48 7.15
N LEU A 159 -6.64 22.55 8.24
CA LEU A 159 -5.44 21.72 8.43
C LEU A 159 -5.79 20.23 8.41
N ARG A 160 -6.84 19.82 9.15
CA ARG A 160 -7.29 18.42 9.15
C ARG A 160 -7.77 17.95 7.79
N LEU A 161 -8.42 18.82 7.01
CA LEU A 161 -8.83 18.52 5.64
C LEU A 161 -7.61 18.31 4.74
N GLN A 162 -6.60 19.18 4.83
CA GLN A 162 -5.35 19.04 4.08
C GLN A 162 -4.63 17.73 4.42
N ASP A 163 -4.49 17.41 5.72
CA ASP A 163 -3.90 16.14 6.17
C ASP A 163 -4.64 14.92 5.61
N LYS A 164 -5.98 15.00 5.52
CA LYS A 164 -6.82 13.92 4.97
C LYS A 164 -6.67 13.81 3.46
N ASP A 165 -6.61 14.93 2.75
CA ASP A 165 -6.37 14.96 1.31
C ASP A 165 -5.00 14.38 0.96
N GLU A 166 -3.96 14.69 1.74
CA GLU A 166 -2.63 14.07 1.58
C GLU A 166 -2.65 12.56 1.87
N GLN A 167 -3.36 12.14 2.91
CA GLN A 167 -3.54 10.71 3.21
C GLN A 167 -4.27 9.99 2.06
N ILE A 168 -5.32 10.59 1.50
CA ILE A 168 -6.07 10.05 0.36
C ILE A 168 -5.14 9.93 -0.86
N ARG A 169 -4.40 10.99 -1.21
CA ARG A 169 -3.43 10.95 -2.32
C ARG A 169 -2.38 9.85 -2.13
N SER A 170 -1.81 9.72 -0.93
CA SER A 170 -0.84 8.66 -0.62
C SER A 170 -1.44 7.26 -0.77
N LEU A 171 -2.71 7.07 -0.39
CA LEU A 171 -3.40 5.79 -0.58
C LEU A 171 -3.69 5.51 -2.05
N GLU A 172 -4.13 6.52 -2.81
CA GLU A 172 -4.36 6.40 -4.25
C GLU A 172 -3.07 6.04 -5.00
N GLU A 173 -1.94 6.65 -4.68
CA GLU A 173 -0.62 6.31 -5.23
C GLU A 173 -0.25 4.85 -4.91
N LYS A 174 -0.43 4.42 -3.65
CA LYS A 174 -0.19 3.01 -3.26
C LYS A 174 -1.11 2.05 -4.02
N HIS A 175 -2.37 2.41 -4.22
CA HIS A 175 -3.31 1.60 -5.00
C HIS A 175 -2.93 1.53 -6.48
N LEU A 176 -2.47 2.64 -7.06
CA LEU A 176 -1.97 2.70 -8.43
C LEU A 176 -0.73 1.81 -8.59
N HIS A 177 0.25 1.92 -7.68
CA HIS A 177 1.43 1.06 -7.69
C HIS A 177 1.10 -0.42 -7.51
N ALA A 178 0.15 -0.76 -6.64
CA ALA A 178 -0.31 -2.14 -6.47
C ALA A 178 -0.99 -2.67 -7.74
N ARG A 179 -1.77 -1.83 -8.44
CA ARG A 179 -2.39 -2.18 -9.71
C ARG A 179 -1.33 -2.40 -10.80
N ASP A 180 -0.38 -1.48 -10.95
CA ASP A 180 0.70 -1.59 -11.93
C ASP A 180 1.54 -2.86 -11.67
N ALA A 181 1.87 -3.15 -10.42
CA ALA A 181 2.58 -4.38 -10.05
C ALA A 181 1.79 -5.65 -10.42
N LEU A 182 0.46 -5.65 -10.24
CA LEU A 182 -0.39 -6.76 -10.67
C LEU A 182 -0.49 -6.87 -12.19
N GLU A 183 -0.52 -5.76 -12.91
CA GLU A 183 -0.50 -5.73 -14.38
C GLU A 183 0.84 -6.28 -14.90
N HIS A 184 1.97 -5.87 -14.32
CA HIS A 184 3.28 -6.44 -14.62
C HIS A 184 3.34 -7.94 -14.32
N TYR A 185 2.82 -8.41 -13.17
CA TYR A 185 2.78 -9.83 -12.85
C TYR A 185 1.92 -10.63 -13.84
N ARG A 186 0.75 -10.11 -14.22
CA ARG A 186 -0.13 -10.73 -15.22
C ARG A 186 0.55 -10.81 -16.59
N ASN A 187 1.21 -9.74 -17.01
CA ASN A 187 1.94 -9.70 -18.27
C ASN A 187 3.13 -10.66 -18.26
N ALA A 188 3.92 -10.69 -17.18
CA ALA A 188 5.04 -11.63 -17.03
C ALA A 188 4.56 -13.08 -17.03
N SER A 189 3.46 -13.40 -16.34
CA SER A 189 2.88 -14.75 -16.35
C SER A 189 2.36 -15.14 -17.74
N LYS A 190 1.74 -14.20 -18.45
CA LYS A 190 1.30 -14.41 -19.84
C LYS A 190 2.49 -14.68 -20.76
N GLU A 191 3.53 -13.84 -20.69
CA GLU A 191 4.74 -13.99 -21.51
C GLU A 191 5.46 -15.31 -21.20
N GLN A 192 5.54 -15.71 -19.93
CA GLN A 192 6.10 -17.01 -19.55
C GLN A 192 5.34 -18.16 -20.22
N ARG A 193 4.00 -18.15 -20.16
CA ARG A 193 3.17 -19.19 -20.80
C ARG A 193 3.33 -19.19 -22.31
N GLU A 194 3.39 -18.03 -22.95
CA GLU A 194 3.61 -17.90 -24.39
C GLU A 194 4.99 -18.44 -24.81
N GLN A 195 6.04 -18.18 -24.01
CA GLN A 195 7.36 -18.74 -24.23
C GLN A 195 7.39 -20.26 -24.05
N GLU A 196 6.76 -20.79 -22.99
CA GLU A 196 6.63 -22.24 -22.76
C GLU A 196 5.85 -22.91 -23.89
N GLN A 197 4.74 -22.32 -24.33
CA GLN A 197 3.96 -22.81 -25.47
C GLN A 197 4.80 -22.82 -26.76
N SER A 198 5.51 -21.73 -27.05
CA SER A 198 6.38 -21.64 -28.24
C SER A 198 7.49 -22.69 -28.22
N ARG A 199 8.09 -22.95 -27.05
CA ARG A 199 9.10 -24.02 -26.88
C ARG A 199 8.49 -25.40 -27.08
N HIS A 200 7.31 -25.65 -26.54
CA HIS A 200 6.61 -26.92 -26.71
C HIS A 200 6.20 -27.15 -28.17
N GLU A 201 5.69 -26.13 -28.86
CA GLU A 201 5.37 -26.20 -30.28
C GLU A 201 6.62 -26.51 -31.12
N ALA A 202 7.76 -25.89 -30.82
CA ALA A 202 9.03 -26.20 -31.48
C ALA A 202 9.49 -27.64 -31.23
N GLN A 203 9.39 -28.16 -30.00
CA GLN A 203 9.71 -29.55 -29.67
C GLN A 203 8.81 -30.53 -30.41
N VAL A 204 7.50 -30.26 -30.46
CA VAL A 204 6.54 -31.09 -31.19
C VAL A 204 6.88 -31.11 -32.69
N GLN A 205 7.20 -29.97 -33.29
CA GLN A 205 7.63 -29.90 -34.69
C GLN A 205 8.92 -30.68 -34.95
N GLN A 206 9.89 -30.60 -34.04
CA GLN A 206 11.13 -31.38 -34.13
C GLN A 206 10.85 -32.88 -34.10
N ILE A 207 10.08 -33.36 -33.11
CA ILE A 207 9.73 -34.79 -32.99
C ILE A 207 8.93 -35.25 -34.23
N GLN A 208 8.03 -34.42 -34.76
CA GLN A 208 7.31 -34.73 -36.00
C GLN A 208 8.24 -34.82 -37.22
N ALA A 209 9.31 -34.02 -37.27
CA ALA A 209 10.32 -34.11 -38.32
C ALA A 209 11.16 -35.40 -38.18
N GLU A 210 11.62 -35.70 -36.97
CA GLU A 210 12.36 -36.94 -36.65
C GLU A 210 11.52 -38.18 -36.94
N LEU A 211 10.23 -38.18 -36.59
CA LEU A 211 9.30 -39.26 -36.91
C LEU A 211 9.16 -39.47 -38.41
N ARG A 212 9.00 -38.38 -39.20
CA ARG A 212 8.94 -38.47 -40.66
C ARG A 212 10.25 -39.01 -41.24
N GLN A 213 11.39 -38.58 -40.72
CA GLN A 213 12.70 -39.08 -41.15
C GLN A 213 12.87 -40.57 -40.83
N ALA A 214 12.48 -41.00 -39.62
CA ALA A 214 12.53 -42.40 -39.22
C ALA A 214 11.61 -43.27 -40.08
N GLN A 215 10.40 -42.79 -40.39
CA GLN A 215 9.47 -43.46 -41.30
C GLN A 215 10.06 -43.61 -42.72
N GLN A 216 10.66 -42.55 -43.25
CA GLN A 216 11.33 -42.61 -44.56
C GLN A 216 12.50 -43.60 -44.55
N SER A 217 13.34 -43.59 -43.50
CA SER A 217 14.43 -44.56 -43.36
C SER A 217 13.91 -46.00 -43.26
N ALA A 218 12.82 -46.23 -42.53
CA ALA A 218 12.18 -47.54 -42.41
C ALA A 218 11.64 -48.04 -43.75
N LEU A 219 11.05 -47.17 -44.58
CA LEU A 219 10.61 -47.51 -45.93
C LEU A 219 11.78 -47.92 -46.82
N VAL A 220 12.89 -47.16 -46.80
CA VAL A 220 14.10 -47.51 -47.56
C VAL A 220 14.66 -48.86 -47.11
N ARG A 221 14.73 -49.13 -45.81
CA ARG A 221 15.15 -50.44 -45.28
C ARG A 221 14.20 -51.57 -45.69
N GLN A 222 12.90 -51.32 -45.72
CA GLN A 222 11.92 -52.29 -46.20
C GLN A 222 12.14 -52.60 -47.68
N ASP A 223 12.39 -51.59 -48.52
CA ASP A 223 12.71 -51.78 -49.93
C ASP A 223 14.00 -52.60 -50.11
N GLU A 224 15.07 -52.30 -49.36
CA GLU A 224 16.32 -53.08 -49.34
C GLU A 224 16.06 -54.55 -48.96
N ILE A 225 15.26 -54.81 -47.91
CA ILE A 225 14.90 -56.16 -47.48
C ILE A 225 14.14 -56.89 -48.59
N THR A 226 13.19 -56.24 -49.26
CA THR A 226 12.45 -56.88 -50.37
C THR A 226 13.35 -57.19 -51.57
N GLN A 227 14.33 -56.33 -51.89
CA GLN A 227 15.32 -56.61 -52.93
C GLN A 227 16.19 -57.81 -52.55
N LEU A 228 16.72 -57.85 -51.32
CA LEU A 228 17.49 -58.98 -50.83
C LEU A 228 16.68 -60.28 -50.81
N HIS A 229 15.39 -60.25 -50.50
CA HIS A 229 14.53 -61.43 -50.60
C HIS A 229 14.41 -61.93 -52.04
N ARG A 230 14.21 -61.03 -53.01
CA ARG A 230 14.16 -61.41 -54.44
C ARG A 230 15.49 -61.98 -54.93
N ASP A 231 16.60 -61.41 -54.53
CA ASP A 231 17.93 -61.92 -54.93
C ASP A 231 18.24 -63.26 -54.25
N ASN A 232 17.85 -63.45 -52.98
CA ASN A 232 17.93 -64.77 -52.33
C ASN A 232 17.07 -65.81 -53.05
N GLU A 233 15.83 -65.48 -53.46
CA GLU A 233 15.00 -66.38 -54.25
C GLU A 233 15.66 -66.75 -55.59
N ARG A 234 16.24 -65.77 -56.29
CA ARG A 234 17.01 -66.01 -57.52
C ARG A 234 18.19 -66.95 -57.28
N LEU A 235 19.04 -66.66 -56.30
CA LEU A 235 20.17 -67.51 -55.93
C LEU A 235 19.73 -68.93 -55.52
N LEU A 236 18.61 -69.07 -54.81
CA LEU A 236 18.05 -70.38 -54.48
C LEU A 236 17.60 -71.14 -55.74
N THR A 237 17.00 -70.46 -56.71
CA THR A 237 16.63 -71.11 -57.99
C THR A 237 17.85 -71.52 -58.80
N GLU A 238 18.88 -70.68 -58.89
CA GLU A 238 20.16 -70.99 -59.53
C GLU A 238 20.86 -72.15 -58.83
N ASN A 239 20.91 -72.15 -57.49
CA ASN A 239 21.50 -73.24 -56.71
C ASN A 239 20.75 -74.57 -56.93
N ARG A 240 19.41 -74.55 -56.98
CA ARG A 240 18.62 -75.74 -57.35
C ARG A 240 18.91 -76.18 -58.79
N GLY A 241 19.14 -75.24 -59.72
CA GLY A 241 19.54 -75.52 -61.09
C GLY A 241 20.90 -76.22 -61.15
N THR A 242 21.93 -75.64 -60.52
CA THR A 242 23.29 -76.22 -60.47
C THR A 242 23.32 -77.55 -59.74
N GLN A 243 22.53 -77.75 -58.68
CA GLN A 243 22.37 -79.05 -58.03
C GLN A 243 21.79 -80.11 -58.98
N ARG A 244 20.81 -79.76 -59.81
CA ARG A 244 20.27 -80.68 -60.82
C ARG A 244 21.32 -81.00 -61.89
N GLU A 245 22.01 -80.00 -62.42
CA GLU A 245 23.10 -80.20 -63.37
C GLU A 245 24.20 -81.10 -62.79
N LEU A 246 24.57 -80.88 -61.53
CA LEU A 246 25.54 -81.69 -60.82
C LEU A 246 25.05 -83.14 -60.67
N SER A 247 23.78 -83.36 -60.31
CA SER A 247 23.21 -84.72 -60.24
C SER A 247 23.20 -85.42 -61.61
N LEU A 248 22.90 -84.69 -62.68
CA LEU A 248 22.90 -85.22 -64.05
C LEU A 248 24.33 -85.57 -64.50
N LEU A 249 25.32 -84.72 -64.22
CA LEU A 249 26.73 -85.02 -64.46
C LEU A 249 27.22 -86.21 -63.63
N GLN A 250 26.80 -86.33 -62.37
CA GLN A 250 27.11 -87.49 -61.53
C GLN A 250 26.52 -88.78 -62.12
N ASP A 251 25.29 -88.75 -62.62
CA ASP A 251 24.68 -89.92 -63.24
C ASP A 251 25.31 -90.26 -64.59
N GLN A 252 25.68 -89.27 -65.40
CA GLN A 252 26.49 -89.49 -66.61
C GLN A 252 27.86 -90.11 -66.27
N LEU A 253 28.52 -89.64 -65.22
CA LEU A 253 29.78 -90.21 -64.74
C LEU A 253 29.60 -91.66 -64.30
N LYS A 254 28.55 -91.97 -63.54
CA LYS A 254 28.22 -93.35 -63.15
C LYS A 254 27.97 -94.24 -64.38
N GLN A 255 27.20 -93.77 -65.36
CA GLN A 255 26.96 -94.52 -66.60
C GLN A 255 28.25 -94.72 -67.40
N SER A 256 29.11 -93.70 -67.48
CA SER A 256 30.41 -93.80 -68.14
C SER A 256 31.31 -94.82 -67.43
N ASN A 257 31.37 -94.78 -66.10
CA ASN A 257 32.11 -95.75 -65.30
C ASN A 257 31.56 -97.16 -65.49
N GLN A 258 30.24 -97.36 -65.48
CA GLN A 258 29.62 -98.66 -65.77
C GLN A 258 29.96 -99.17 -67.18
N ARG A 259 29.96 -98.30 -68.19
CA ARG A 259 30.40 -98.66 -69.55
C ARG A 259 31.88 -99.01 -69.57
N GLN A 260 32.71 -98.28 -68.84
CA GLN A 260 34.14 -98.56 -68.72
C GLN A 260 34.39 -99.91 -68.03
N ASP A 261 33.66 -100.21 -66.96
CA ASP A 261 33.72 -101.50 -66.26
C ASP A 261 33.28 -102.65 -67.18
N GLN A 262 32.19 -102.47 -67.95
CA GLN A 262 31.76 -103.45 -68.96
C GLN A 262 32.81 -103.67 -70.04
N LEU A 263 33.45 -102.61 -70.54
CA LEU A 263 34.54 -102.70 -71.52
C LEU A 263 35.77 -103.40 -70.93
N LEU A 264 36.12 -103.13 -69.67
CA LEU A 264 37.19 -103.84 -68.96
C LEU A 264 36.84 -105.32 -68.78
N GLU A 265 35.60 -105.65 -68.46
CA GLU A 265 35.14 -107.04 -68.38
C GLU A 265 35.20 -107.74 -69.74
N GLN A 266 34.81 -107.06 -70.83
CA GLN A 266 34.97 -107.58 -72.19
C GLN A 266 36.45 -107.76 -72.57
N ALA A 267 37.31 -106.80 -72.25
CA ALA A 267 38.74 -106.89 -72.52
C ALA A 267 39.39 -108.06 -71.77
N THR A 268 39.06 -108.24 -70.48
CA THR A 268 39.53 -109.37 -69.69
C THR A 268 38.98 -110.71 -70.20
N ARG A 269 37.73 -110.77 -70.67
CA ARG A 269 37.19 -111.96 -71.36
C ARG A 269 37.98 -112.26 -72.62
N VAL A 270 38.20 -111.28 -73.50
CA VAL A 270 38.99 -111.46 -74.73
C VAL A 270 40.44 -111.87 -74.41
N ASP A 271 41.07 -111.29 -73.39
CA ASP A 271 42.41 -111.70 -72.95
C ASP A 271 42.41 -113.13 -72.40
N SER A 272 41.36 -113.56 -71.69
CA SER A 272 41.21 -114.94 -71.23
C SER A 272 41.00 -115.93 -72.40
N GLU A 273 40.21 -115.55 -73.39
CA GLU A 273 40.04 -116.34 -74.63
C GLU A 273 41.35 -116.40 -75.40
N ARG A 274 42.08 -115.28 -75.49
CA ARG A 274 43.40 -115.21 -76.13
C ARG A 274 44.42 -116.10 -75.43
N THR A 275 44.49 -116.08 -74.10
CA THR A 275 45.39 -116.94 -73.33
C THR A 275 45.02 -118.41 -73.49
N LEU A 276 43.72 -118.75 -73.49
CA LEU A 276 43.25 -120.12 -73.75
C LEU A 276 43.60 -120.59 -75.18
N LEU A 277 43.45 -119.73 -76.19
CA LEU A 277 43.86 -120.02 -77.56
C LEU A 277 45.39 -120.16 -77.69
N GLN A 278 46.16 -119.31 -77.00
CA GLN A 278 47.62 -119.43 -76.93
C GLN A 278 48.04 -120.77 -76.30
N GLU A 279 47.36 -121.21 -75.24
CA GLU A 279 47.64 -122.50 -74.61
C GLU A 279 47.25 -123.67 -75.51
N ARG A 280 46.09 -123.60 -76.19
CA ARG A 280 45.71 -124.60 -77.21
C ARG A 280 46.72 -124.67 -78.36
N LEU A 281 47.22 -123.53 -78.83
CA LEU A 281 48.27 -123.46 -79.85
C LEU A 281 49.58 -124.09 -79.34
N ARG A 282 49.94 -123.84 -78.07
CA ARG A 282 51.10 -124.47 -77.44
C ARG A 282 50.97 -125.98 -77.37
N VAL A 283 49.80 -126.50 -76.97
CA VAL A 283 49.55 -127.95 -76.96
C VAL A 283 49.61 -128.53 -78.38
N ALA A 284 48.95 -127.91 -79.36
CA ALA A 284 48.99 -128.37 -80.75
C ALA A 284 50.40 -128.33 -81.36
N THR A 285 51.22 -127.33 -81.00
CA THR A 285 52.62 -127.28 -81.45
C THR A 285 53.48 -128.34 -80.77
N LEU A 286 53.27 -128.62 -79.49
CA LEU A 286 53.90 -129.75 -78.79
C LEU A 286 53.48 -131.09 -79.39
N GLU A 287 52.19 -131.31 -79.64
CA GLU A 287 51.67 -132.50 -80.35
C GLU A 287 52.27 -132.63 -81.75
N SER A 288 52.40 -131.52 -82.48
CA SER A 288 53.08 -131.51 -83.79
C SER A 288 54.56 -131.86 -83.66
N GLN A 289 55.24 -131.38 -82.61
CA GLN A 289 56.64 -131.71 -82.34
C GLN A 289 56.83 -133.17 -81.93
N THR A 290 55.96 -133.73 -81.07
CA THR A 290 56.01 -135.15 -80.71
C THR A 290 55.68 -136.04 -81.89
N LEU A 291 54.71 -135.66 -82.74
CA LEU A 291 54.45 -136.34 -84.00
C LEU A 291 55.67 -136.28 -84.93
N LYS A 292 56.32 -135.11 -85.07
CA LYS A 292 57.57 -134.99 -85.84
C LYS A 292 58.68 -135.86 -85.30
N GLN A 293 58.89 -135.89 -83.98
CA GLN A 293 59.85 -136.79 -83.33
C GLN A 293 59.51 -138.25 -83.58
N SER A 294 58.23 -138.65 -83.49
CA SER A 294 57.80 -140.01 -83.82
C SER A 294 58.03 -140.37 -85.29
N VAL A 295 57.85 -139.41 -86.20
CA VAL A 295 58.16 -139.59 -87.64
C VAL A 295 59.66 -139.71 -87.83
N GLU A 296 60.48 -138.90 -87.15
CA GLU A 296 61.94 -139.00 -87.19
C GLU A 296 62.42 -140.36 -86.65
N GLU A 297 61.90 -140.82 -85.51
CA GLU A 297 62.16 -142.15 -84.96
C GLU A 297 61.76 -143.26 -85.93
N GLN A 298 60.58 -143.17 -86.54
CA GLN A 298 60.12 -144.10 -87.58
C GLN A 298 61.00 -144.05 -88.83
N THR A 299 61.50 -142.89 -89.24
CA THR A 299 62.43 -142.78 -90.38
C THR A 299 63.79 -143.38 -90.06
N LEU A 300 64.31 -143.20 -88.84
CA LEU A 300 65.55 -143.83 -88.40
C LEU A 300 65.40 -145.35 -88.31
N LEU A 301 64.25 -145.84 -87.82
CA LEU A 301 63.92 -147.26 -87.80
C LEU A 301 63.80 -147.84 -89.22
N ASN A 302 63.15 -147.11 -90.13
CA ASN A 302 63.09 -147.50 -91.54
C ASN A 302 64.48 -147.49 -92.19
N GLN A 303 65.33 -146.50 -91.91
CA GLN A 303 66.71 -146.48 -92.39
C GLN A 303 67.56 -147.63 -91.83
N SER A 304 67.32 -148.05 -90.58
CA SER A 304 68.00 -149.24 -90.03
C SER A 304 67.51 -150.52 -90.71
N LEU A 305 66.21 -150.65 -90.94
CA LEU A 305 65.61 -151.78 -91.66
C LEU A 305 66.07 -151.82 -93.12
N GLU A 306 66.16 -150.69 -93.81
CA GLU A 306 66.71 -150.59 -95.18
C GLU A 306 68.19 -151.00 -95.23
N LYS A 307 69.00 -150.65 -94.22
CA LYS A 307 70.39 -151.12 -94.11
C LYS A 307 70.47 -152.62 -93.88
N GLU A 308 69.55 -153.21 -93.12
CA GLU A 308 69.46 -154.67 -92.95
C GLU A 308 69.00 -155.37 -94.24
N LEU A 309 68.04 -154.78 -94.94
CA LEU A 309 67.50 -155.30 -96.21
C LEU A 309 68.55 -155.23 -97.33
N ASN A 310 69.37 -154.17 -97.38
CA ASN A 310 70.47 -154.06 -98.34
C ASN A 310 71.59 -155.05 -98.04
N LYS A 311 71.91 -155.32 -96.76
CA LYS A 311 72.85 -156.40 -96.39
C LYS A 311 72.33 -157.79 -96.79
N ALA A 312 71.02 -158.01 -96.71
CA ALA A 312 70.38 -159.26 -97.16
C ALA A 312 70.25 -159.37 -98.69
N ARG A 313 70.15 -158.24 -99.42
CA ARG A 313 70.15 -158.22 -100.89
C ARG A 313 71.53 -158.48 -101.48
N THR A 314 72.59 -157.96 -100.89
CA THR A 314 73.97 -158.22 -101.36
C THR A 314 74.38 -159.68 -101.20
N SER A 315 73.93 -160.37 -100.15
CA SER A 315 74.16 -161.82 -100.00
C SER A 315 73.33 -162.67 -100.98
N LEU A 316 72.21 -162.14 -101.48
CA LEU A 316 71.39 -162.78 -102.52
C LEU A 316 71.98 -162.59 -103.94
N GLU A 317 72.61 -161.44 -104.21
CA GLU A 317 73.27 -161.18 -105.50
C GLU A 317 74.58 -161.97 -105.69
N GLU A 318 75.32 -162.24 -104.61
CA GLU A 318 76.51 -163.12 -104.63
C GLU A 318 76.17 -164.59 -104.89
N SER A 319 74.95 -165.04 -104.53
CA SER A 319 74.49 -166.42 -104.77
C SER A 319 73.81 -166.61 -106.14
N GLN A 320 73.34 -165.52 -106.79
CA GLN A 320 72.67 -165.58 -108.10
C GLN A 320 73.61 -165.44 -109.32
N ARG A 321 74.88 -165.03 -109.15
CA ARG A 321 75.87 -165.01 -110.26
C ARG A 321 76.57 -166.34 -110.53
N LEU A 322 76.48 -167.34 -109.64
CA LEU A 322 77.09 -168.67 -109.82
C LEU A 322 76.20 -169.70 -110.56
N ALA A 323 74.97 -169.35 -110.96
CA ALA A 323 73.97 -170.34 -111.40
C ALA A 323 73.33 -170.11 -112.80
N ALA A 324 73.80 -169.17 -113.64
CA ALA A 324 73.22 -168.98 -114.97
C ALA A 324 74.25 -168.62 -116.06
N THR A 325 75.03 -169.61 -116.54
CA THR A 325 75.01 -170.10 -117.96
C THR A 325 76.25 -170.91 -118.39
N VAL A 326 76.16 -172.25 -118.34
CA VAL A 326 76.73 -173.19 -119.33
C VAL A 326 75.59 -174.11 -119.79
N ALA A 327 74.88 -173.68 -120.85
CA ALA A 327 74.19 -174.46 -121.89
C ALA A 327 73.39 -173.49 -122.80
N ALA A 328 73.69 -173.25 -124.10
CA ALA A 328 74.83 -173.65 -124.93
C ALA A 328 74.92 -172.82 -126.27
N ALA A 329 76.09 -172.15 -126.50
CA ALA A 329 76.90 -171.83 -127.72
C ALA A 329 76.26 -171.44 -129.10
N PRO A 330 76.89 -170.64 -130.04
CA PRO A 330 78.32 -170.51 -130.42
C PRO A 330 78.81 -169.06 -130.83
N ASP A 331 79.85 -168.94 -131.64
CA ASP A 331 80.98 -167.96 -131.68
C ASP A 331 80.81 -166.50 -132.27
N SER A 332 81.50 -165.55 -131.61
CA SER A 332 82.25 -164.33 -132.06
C SER A 332 81.64 -162.94 -132.46
N ALA A 333 82.17 -161.92 -131.73
CA ALA A 333 82.65 -160.55 -132.11
C ALA A 333 81.67 -159.40 -132.49
N LYS A 334 81.49 -158.36 -131.63
CA LYS A 334 82.19 -157.02 -131.52
C LYS A 334 81.61 -155.90 -132.44
N PRO A 335 81.83 -154.58 -132.19
CA PRO A 335 82.17 -153.84 -130.96
C PRO A 335 81.34 -152.54 -130.72
N LYS A 336 81.57 -151.94 -129.53
CA LYS A 336 81.64 -150.49 -129.14
C LYS A 336 80.46 -149.54 -129.41
N ASP A 337 80.20 -148.69 -128.42
CA ASP A 337 80.21 -147.21 -128.48
C ASP A 337 79.61 -146.72 -127.13
N ALA A 338 80.11 -145.70 -126.43
CA ALA A 338 81.33 -144.88 -126.51
C ALA A 338 81.58 -144.31 -125.10
#